data_AF-A0A661GE56-F1
#
_entry.id   AF-A0A661GE56-F1
#
_cell.length_a   1.000
_cell.length_b   1.000
_cell.length_c   1.000
_cell.angle_alpha   90.00
_cell.angle_beta   90.00
_cell.angle_gamma   90.00
#
_symmetry.space_group_name_H-M   'P 1'
#
loop_
_entity.id
_entity.type
_entity.pdbx_description
1 polymer ?
#
loop_
_entity_poly.entity_id
_entity_poly.type
_entity_poly.pdbx_seq_one_letter_code
_entity_poly.pdbx_strand_id
1 'polypeptide(L)'
;MVASLFAGEPNEIDQESKQCMQKRTFGIIAVAIALTITLYDVQLDPDFSLPGEIEQTDAAQEALYMQCYELRDEQIHDTAFATIDNPDVQKEFINTSRARAASECRDEYPQQLVTVRRPFRLNLVDLHARYW
;
A
#
# COMPACT_ATOMS: atom_id res chain seq x y z
N MET A 1 -3.10 -42.95 -63.08
CA MET A 1 -3.48 -41.66 -63.69
C MET A 1 -3.87 -40.71 -62.58
N VAL A 2 -3.08 -39.65 -62.44
CA VAL A 2 -3.32 -38.34 -61.80
C VAL A 2 -4.24 -38.30 -60.57
N ALA A 3 -3.62 -38.35 -59.38
CA ALA A 3 -4.23 -37.83 -58.15
C ALA A 3 -4.21 -36.30 -58.22
N SER A 4 -5.40 -35.70 -58.20
CA SER A 4 -5.65 -34.27 -58.19
C SER A 4 -5.13 -33.63 -56.91
N LEU A 5 -3.94 -33.05 -57.00
CA LEU A 5 -3.38 -32.07 -56.07
C LEU A 5 -4.12 -30.74 -56.24
N PHE A 6 -5.26 -30.60 -55.56
CA PHE A 6 -5.78 -29.27 -55.21
C PHE A 6 -5.34 -28.99 -53.77
N ALA A 7 -4.08 -28.58 -53.62
CA ALA A 7 -3.66 -27.84 -52.44
C ALA A 7 -4.43 -26.52 -52.48
N GLY A 8 -5.45 -26.37 -51.64
CA GLY A 8 -6.18 -25.12 -51.49
C GLY A 8 -5.20 -24.03 -51.10
N GLU A 9 -5.06 -23.02 -51.96
CA GLU A 9 -4.29 -21.83 -51.65
C GLU A 9 -4.84 -21.22 -50.35
N PRO A 10 -3.98 -20.85 -49.39
CA PRO A 10 -4.44 -20.17 -48.19
C PRO A 10 -5.11 -18.86 -48.63
N ASN A 11 -6.40 -18.71 -48.31
CA ASN A 11 -7.21 -17.54 -48.65
C ASN A 11 -6.49 -16.26 -48.16
N GLU A 12 -5.96 -15.47 -49.09
CA GLU A 12 -5.17 -14.25 -48.89
C GLU A 12 -5.91 -13.23 -47.98
N ILE A 13 -7.25 -13.22 -48.08
CA ILE A 13 -8.16 -12.40 -47.27
C ILE A 13 -8.09 -12.72 -45.77
N ASP A 14 -7.84 -13.99 -45.41
CA ASP A 14 -7.79 -14.43 -44.01
C ASP A 14 -6.42 -14.14 -43.35
N GLN A 15 -5.37 -13.92 -44.15
CA GLN A 15 -4.07 -13.46 -43.67
C GLN A 15 -4.01 -11.94 -43.48
N GLU A 16 -4.58 -11.15 -44.40
CA GLU A 16 -4.62 -9.69 -44.28
C GLU A 16 -5.47 -9.23 -43.08
N SER A 17 -6.59 -9.92 -42.80
CA SER A 17 -7.46 -9.60 -41.66
C SER A 17 -6.74 -9.84 -40.31
N LYS A 18 -6.00 -10.95 -40.19
CA LYS A 18 -5.20 -11.29 -39.00
C LYS A 18 -4.05 -10.30 -38.81
N GLN A 19 -3.38 -9.88 -39.89
CA GLN A 19 -2.33 -8.88 -39.82
C GLN A 19 -2.84 -7.49 -39.41
N CYS A 20 -4.00 -7.07 -39.90
CA CYS A 20 -4.63 -5.81 -39.51
C CYS A 20 -5.07 -5.83 -38.04
N MET A 21 -5.68 -6.93 -37.60
CA MET A 21 -6.07 -7.12 -36.20
C MET A 21 -4.85 -7.14 -35.28
N GLN A 22 -3.77 -7.85 -35.66
CA GLN A 22 -2.53 -7.91 -34.90
C GLN A 22 -1.85 -6.53 -34.79
N LYS A 23 -1.75 -5.76 -35.88
CA LYS A 23 -1.19 -4.39 -35.88
C LYS A 23 -1.99 -3.44 -34.97
N ARG A 24 -3.33 -3.55 -34.98
CA ARG A 24 -4.19 -2.77 -34.08
C ARG A 24 -3.98 -3.13 -32.61
N THR A 25 -3.90 -4.43 -32.28
CA THR A 25 -3.65 -4.89 -30.91
C THR A 25 -2.29 -4.41 -30.41
N PHE A 26 -1.23 -4.51 -31.22
CA PHE A 26 0.08 -3.98 -30.87
C PHE A 26 0.07 -2.47 -30.65
N GLY A 27 -0.65 -1.71 -31.49
CA GLY A 27 -0.82 -0.27 -31.32
C GLY A 27 -1.50 0.09 -30.00
N ILE A 28 -2.58 -0.62 -29.65
CA ILE A 28 -3.30 -0.39 -28.38
C ILE A 28 -2.41 -0.72 -27.17
N ILE A 29 -1.68 -1.83 -27.21
CA ILE A 29 -0.75 -2.21 -26.14
C ILE A 29 0.35 -1.16 -25.97
N ALA A 30 0.94 -0.68 -27.07
CA ALA A 30 1.97 0.34 -27.03
C ALA A 30 1.46 1.66 -26.42
N VAL A 31 0.24 2.08 -26.77
CA VAL A 31 -0.39 3.27 -26.17
C VAL A 31 -0.66 3.07 -24.68
N ALA A 32 -1.16 1.90 -24.28
CA ALA A 32 -1.39 1.58 -22.87
C ALA A 32 -0.10 1.61 -22.04
N ILE A 33 0.99 1.05 -22.57
CA ILE A 33 2.33 1.08 -21.93
C ILE A 33 2.86 2.51 -21.85
N ALA A 34 2.72 3.30 -22.91
CA ALA A 34 3.15 4.69 -22.90
C ALA A 34 2.39 5.51 -21.85
N LEU A 35 1.07 5.29 -21.72
CA LEU A 35 0.25 5.94 -20.70
C LEU A 35 0.61 5.51 -19.28
N THR A 36 0.91 4.23 -19.04
CA THR A 36 1.33 3.80 -17.69
C THR A 36 2.67 4.41 -17.29
N ILE A 37 3.65 4.48 -18.20
CA ILE A 37 4.97 5.09 -17.92
C ILE A 37 4.86 6.61 -17.68
N THR A 38 3.94 7.31 -18.37
CA THR A 38 3.79 8.75 -18.18
C THR A 38 3.03 9.09 -16.89
N LEU A 39 2.00 8.31 -16.55
CA LEU A 39 1.12 8.59 -15.43
C LEU A 39 1.59 8.00 -14.10
N TYR A 40 2.37 6.91 -14.13
CA TYR A 40 2.81 6.19 -12.94
C TYR A 40 4.34 6.07 -12.89
N ASP A 41 4.89 6.22 -11.69
CA ASP A 41 6.23 5.75 -11.39
C ASP A 41 6.17 4.26 -11.04
N VAL A 42 6.93 3.46 -11.78
CA VAL A 42 6.95 2.01 -11.63
C VAL A 42 8.13 1.67 -10.74
N GLN A 43 7.87 1.42 -9.46
CA GLN A 43 8.89 0.98 -8.53
C GLN A 43 8.85 -0.53 -8.41
N LEU A 44 10.02 -1.17 -8.54
CA LEU A 44 10.17 -2.58 -8.24
C LEU A 44 10.33 -2.71 -6.73
N ASP A 45 9.25 -3.02 -6.04
CA ASP A 45 9.26 -3.35 -4.61
C ASP A 45 8.99 -4.86 -4.46
N PRO A 46 10.05 -5.70 -4.51
CA PRO A 46 9.90 -7.14 -4.35
C PRO A 46 9.62 -7.49 -2.88
N ASP A 47 8.37 -7.33 -2.45
CA ASP A 47 7.90 -7.82 -1.15
C ASP A 47 7.47 -9.29 -1.29
N PHE A 48 8.26 -10.17 -0.69
CA PHE A 48 8.03 -11.60 -0.64
C PHE A 48 7.82 -12.05 0.80
N SER A 49 6.62 -12.55 1.09
CA SER A 49 6.34 -13.15 2.39
C SER A 49 5.83 -14.58 2.25
N LEU A 50 6.57 -15.49 2.89
CA LEU A 50 6.17 -16.89 3.01
C LEU A 50 4.96 -17.01 3.94
N PRO A 51 4.05 -17.97 3.66
CA PRO A 51 2.96 -18.26 4.58
C PRO A 51 3.54 -18.83 5.87
N GLY A 52 3.10 -18.30 7.00
CA GLY A 52 3.61 -18.69 8.31
C GLY A 52 2.81 -18.04 9.42
N GLU A 53 3.08 -18.49 10.64
CA GLU A 53 2.59 -17.84 11.84
C GLU A 53 3.56 -16.71 12.20
N ILE A 54 3.01 -15.51 12.38
CA ILE A 54 3.78 -14.36 12.83
C ILE A 54 3.18 -13.85 14.13
N GLU A 55 4.03 -13.32 14.98
CA GLU A 55 3.58 -12.53 16.11
C GLU A 55 3.31 -11.11 15.61
N GLN A 56 2.08 -10.63 15.84
CA GLN A 56 1.66 -9.28 15.55
C GLN A 56 1.10 -8.66 16.81
N THR A 57 1.29 -7.35 17.00
CA THR A 57 0.60 -6.63 18.08
C THR A 57 -0.91 -6.80 17.92
N ASP A 58 -1.60 -7.12 19.00
CA ASP A 58 -3.05 -7.19 19.03
C ASP A 58 -3.63 -5.79 18.73
N ALA A 59 -4.35 -5.70 17.61
CA ALA A 59 -4.97 -4.47 17.16
C ALA A 59 -6.01 -3.94 18.15
N ALA A 60 -6.70 -4.83 18.88
CA ALA A 60 -7.68 -4.41 19.88
C ALA A 60 -6.98 -3.72 21.07
N GLN A 61 -5.85 -4.26 21.53
CA GLN A 61 -5.08 -3.63 22.59
C GLN A 61 -4.43 -2.32 22.15
N GLU A 62 -3.85 -2.29 20.95
CA GLU A 62 -3.24 -1.06 20.45
C GLU A 62 -4.29 0.06 20.26
N ALA A 63 -5.53 -0.28 19.89
CA ALA A 63 -6.62 0.68 19.82
C ALA A 63 -6.98 1.28 21.20
N LEU A 64 -7.00 0.46 22.25
CA LEU A 64 -7.24 0.94 23.62
C LEU A 64 -6.10 1.84 24.11
N TYR A 65 -4.86 1.45 23.85
CA TYR A 65 -3.68 2.28 24.12
C TYR A 65 -3.79 3.64 23.43
N MET A 66 -4.10 3.66 22.13
CA MET A 66 -4.23 4.89 21.35
C MET A 66 -5.34 5.79 21.89
N GLN A 67 -6.50 5.21 22.24
CA GLN A 67 -7.60 5.97 22.83
C GLN A 67 -7.21 6.60 24.18
N CYS A 68 -6.51 5.85 25.04
CA CYS A 68 -5.99 6.39 26.29
C CYS A 68 -5.03 7.57 26.03
N TYR A 69 -4.09 7.38 25.11
CA TYR A 69 -3.08 8.38 24.80
C TYR A 69 -3.69 9.66 24.22
N GLU A 70 -4.63 9.55 23.28
CA GLU A 70 -5.33 10.69 22.68
C GLU A 70 -6.09 11.50 23.72
N LEU A 71 -6.83 10.84 24.61
CA LEU A 71 -7.56 11.52 25.69
C LEU A 71 -6.62 12.26 26.64
N ARG A 72 -5.48 11.66 26.98
CA ARG A 72 -4.46 12.31 27.82
C ARG A 72 -3.80 13.47 27.10
N ASP A 73 -3.53 13.33 25.81
CA ASP A 73 -2.94 14.39 25.00
C ASP A 73 -3.84 15.62 24.94
N GLU A 74 -5.15 15.43 24.73
CA GLU A 74 -6.15 16.50 24.77
C GLU A 74 -6.12 17.23 26.13
N GLN A 75 -6.17 16.48 27.23
CA GLN A 75 -6.08 17.05 28.59
C GLN A 75 -4.79 17.86 28.82
N ILE A 76 -3.66 17.38 28.30
CA ILE A 76 -2.37 18.07 28.39
C ILE A 76 -2.41 19.40 27.63
N HIS A 77 -2.96 19.41 26.42
CA HIS A 77 -3.08 20.63 25.62
C HIS A 77 -4.01 21.65 26.27
N ASP A 78 -5.18 21.20 26.73
CA ASP A 78 -6.13 22.06 27.45
C ASP A 78 -5.48 22.67 28.69
N THR A 79 -4.73 21.88 29.44
CA THR A 79 -4.01 22.36 30.63
C THR A 79 -2.91 23.36 30.24
N ALA A 80 -2.10 23.04 29.24
CA ALA A 80 -0.99 23.88 28.80
C ALA A 80 -1.50 25.25 28.33
N PHE A 81 -2.54 25.28 27.51
CA PHE A 81 -3.10 26.52 26.96
C PHE A 81 -3.91 27.31 27.98
N ALA A 82 -4.53 26.66 28.97
CA ALA A 82 -5.28 27.36 30.01
C ALA A 82 -4.40 27.94 31.12
N THR A 83 -3.21 27.37 31.38
CA THR A 83 -2.45 27.66 32.60
C THR A 83 -1.06 28.27 32.38
N ILE A 84 -0.50 28.16 31.17
CA ILE A 84 0.86 28.61 30.87
C ILE A 84 0.81 29.68 29.78
N ASP A 85 1.23 30.91 30.07
CA ASP A 85 1.23 31.99 29.06
C ASP A 85 2.51 32.04 28.21
N ASN A 86 3.58 31.39 28.65
CA ASN A 86 4.86 31.36 27.92
C ASN A 86 4.91 30.19 26.93
N PRO A 87 5.06 30.45 25.61
CA PRO A 87 5.05 29.40 24.60
C PRO A 87 6.22 28.41 24.70
N ASP A 88 7.39 28.84 25.19
CA ASP A 88 8.55 27.96 25.36
C ASP A 88 8.31 26.97 26.51
N VAL A 89 7.70 27.44 27.59
CA VAL A 89 7.33 26.61 28.74
C VAL A 89 6.16 25.69 28.41
N GLN A 90 5.18 26.18 27.63
CA GLN A 90 4.08 25.35 27.11
C GLN A 90 4.61 24.15 26.32
N LYS A 91 5.54 24.41 25.38
CA LYS A 91 6.13 23.35 24.55
C LYS A 91 6.84 22.30 25.39
N GLU A 92 7.64 22.72 26.36
CA GLU A 92 8.37 21.80 27.23
C GLU A 92 7.42 20.99 28.13
N PHE A 93 6.39 21.63 28.69
CA PHE A 93 5.34 20.96 29.44
C PHE A 93 4.62 19.92 28.58
N ILE A 94 4.17 20.26 27.37
CA ILE A 94 3.49 19.33 26.46
C ILE A 94 4.38 18.13 26.14
N ASN A 95 5.65 18.37 25.79
CA ASN A 95 6.59 17.28 25.44
C ASN A 95 6.82 16.32 26.61
N THR A 96 7.08 16.86 27.79
CA THR A 96 7.36 16.05 28.99
C THR A 96 6.11 15.31 29.46
N SER A 97 4.95 15.97 29.46
CA SER A 97 3.67 15.35 29.82
C SER A 97 3.22 14.30 28.81
N ARG A 98 3.45 14.49 27.51
CA ARG A 98 3.18 13.47 26.48
C ARG A 98 4.01 12.20 26.71
N ALA A 99 5.30 12.34 26.98
CA ALA A 99 6.16 11.19 27.24
C ALA A 99 5.67 10.40 28.46
N ARG A 100 5.22 11.10 29.51
CA ARG A 100 4.61 10.49 30.69
C ARG A 100 3.27 9.83 30.39
N ALA A 101 2.39 10.49 29.64
CA ALA A 101 1.10 9.91 29.24
C ALA A 101 1.29 8.65 28.40
N ALA A 102 2.27 8.62 27.50
CA ALA A 102 2.61 7.44 26.73
C ALA A 102 3.04 6.27 27.63
N SER A 103 3.88 6.52 28.65
CA SER A 103 4.26 5.46 29.59
C SER A 103 3.08 4.98 30.44
N GLU A 104 2.29 5.91 31.00
CA GLU A 104 1.15 5.55 31.85
C GLU A 104 0.08 4.77 31.07
N CYS A 105 -0.24 5.17 29.84
CA CYS A 105 -1.16 4.42 28.99
C CYS A 105 -0.59 3.06 28.56
N ARG A 106 0.74 2.92 28.41
CA ARG A 106 1.37 1.62 28.08
C ARG A 106 1.41 0.68 29.28
N ASP A 107 1.51 1.21 30.50
CA ASP A 107 1.39 0.43 31.73
C ASP A 107 -0.05 -0.10 31.93
N GLU A 108 -1.05 0.70 31.58
CA GLU A 108 -2.47 0.31 31.66
C GLU A 108 -2.89 -0.64 30.53
N TYR A 109 -2.43 -0.36 29.31
CA TYR A 109 -2.71 -1.14 28.09
C TYR A 109 -1.40 -1.71 27.53
N PRO A 110 -0.87 -2.79 28.14
CA PRO A 110 0.41 -3.37 27.74
C PRO A 110 0.33 -3.97 26.34
N GLN A 111 1.45 -3.90 25.62
CA GLN A 111 1.56 -4.49 24.29
C GLN A 111 1.36 -6.01 24.39
N GLN A 112 0.33 -6.51 23.72
CA GLN A 112 0.06 -7.95 23.61
C GLN A 112 0.38 -8.42 22.21
N LEU A 113 1.05 -9.57 22.12
CA LEU A 113 1.35 -10.23 20.86
C LEU A 113 0.35 -11.35 20.63
N VAL A 114 -0.24 -11.38 19.45
CA VAL A 114 -1.13 -12.44 18.98
C VAL A 114 -0.51 -13.12 17.77
N THR A 115 -0.62 -14.44 17.75
CA THR A 115 -0.17 -15.23 16.60
C THR A 115 -1.21 -15.12 15.50
N VAL A 116 -0.83 -14.50 14.39
CA VAL A 116 -1.69 -14.34 13.21
C VAL A 116 -1.10 -15.14 12.05
N ARG A 117 -1.96 -15.84 11.32
CA ARG A 117 -1.57 -16.55 10.11
C ARG A 117 -1.37 -15.56 8.97
N ARG A 118 -0.11 -15.37 8.57
CA ARG A 118 0.23 -14.55 7.39
C ARG A 118 -0.04 -15.36 6.11
N PRO A 119 -0.84 -14.86 5.16
CA PRO A 119 -0.96 -15.48 3.85
C PRO A 119 0.30 -15.24 3.01
N PHE A 120 0.53 -16.09 2.02
CA PHE A 120 1.55 -15.85 1.01
C PHE A 120 1.27 -14.52 0.29
N ARG A 121 2.24 -13.61 0.26
CA ARG A 121 2.18 -12.40 -0.57
C ARG A 121 3.40 -12.31 -1.47
N LEU A 122 3.13 -11.97 -2.72
CA LEU A 122 4.13 -11.68 -3.73
C LEU A 122 3.73 -10.35 -4.38
N ASN A 123 4.42 -9.29 -4.00
CA ASN A 123 4.36 -8.01 -4.69
C ASN A 123 5.68 -7.82 -5.45
N LEU A 124 5.59 -7.39 -6.70
CA LEU A 124 6.76 -7.25 -7.59
C LEU A 124 6.83 -5.85 -8.20
N VAL A 125 5.70 -5.17 -8.30
CA VAL A 125 5.56 -3.90 -9.00
C VAL A 125 4.59 -3.06 -8.20
N ASP A 126 5.09 -1.95 -7.67
CA ASP A 126 4.25 -0.89 -7.13
C ASP A 126 4.12 0.24 -8.16
N LEU A 127 2.90 0.75 -8.31
CA LEU A 127 2.55 1.79 -9.28
C LEU A 127 2.11 3.03 -8.51
N HIS A 128 3.03 3.98 -8.34
CA HIS A 128 2.70 5.25 -7.70
C HIS A 128 2.25 6.26 -8.76
N ALA A 129 1.08 6.86 -8.58
CA ALA A 129 0.63 7.93 -9.46
C ALA A 129 1.59 9.13 -9.34
N ARG A 130 2.10 9.64 -10.47
CA ARG A 130 3.10 10.72 -10.46
C ARG A 130 2.53 12.09 -10.07
N TYR A 131 1.21 12.27 -10.19
CA TYR A 131 0.55 13.58 -10.11
C TYR A 131 -0.52 13.68 -9.00
N TRP A 132 -0.55 12.74 -8.05
CA TRP A 132 -1.50 12.69 -6.94
C TRP A 132 -0.79 12.48 -5.61
#